data_AF-A0A2W6BZU6-F1
#
_entry.id   AF-A0A2W6BZU6-F1
#
_cell.length_a   1.000
_cell.length_b   1.000
_cell.length_c   1.000
_cell.angle_alpha   90.00
_cell.angle_beta   90.00
_cell.angle_gamma   90.00
#
_symmetry.space_group_name_H-M   'P 1'
#
loop_
_entity.id
_entity.type
_entity.pdbx_description
1 polymer ?
#
loop_
_entity_poly.entity_id
_entity_poly.type
_entity_poly.pdbx_seq_one_letter_code
_entity_poly.pdbx_strand_id
1 'polypeptide(L)'
;MVETNLQLLPATDTAFHEATSSGLITRTSFTQPLDRLLRDGVADGTLQPSAPFQELATVLFNTVCWTYAHLRSRHHWPPDRARSCLLDLLMRSISTPATVA
;
A
#
# COMPACT_ATOMS: atom_id res chain seq x y z
N MET A 1 -9.09 13.03 11.79
CA MET A 1 -10.32 12.39 11.29
C MET A 1 -10.13 10.93 10.87
N VAL A 2 -9.01 10.51 10.27
CA VAL A 2 -8.82 9.11 9.81
C VAL A 2 -8.72 8.09 10.95
N GLU A 3 -8.17 8.47 12.10
CA GLU A 3 -7.89 7.53 13.21
C GLU A 3 -9.14 7.07 14.00
N THR A 4 -10.22 7.85 13.99
CA THR A 4 -11.40 7.61 14.86
C THR A 4 -12.06 6.26 14.60
N ASN A 5 -12.08 5.82 13.34
CA ASN A 5 -12.76 4.59 12.91
C ASN A 5 -11.79 3.49 12.48
N LEU A 6 -10.50 3.63 12.80
CA LEU A 6 -9.46 2.72 12.31
C LEU A 6 -9.67 1.26 12.76
N GLN A 7 -10.34 1.03 13.89
CA GLN A 7 -10.65 -0.30 14.39
C GLN A 7 -11.71 -1.04 13.56
N LEU A 8 -12.51 -0.32 12.76
CA LEU A 8 -13.54 -0.93 11.90
C LEU A 8 -12.91 -1.56 10.64
N LEU A 9 -11.79 -1.02 10.16
CA LEU A 9 -11.09 -1.53 8.98
C LEU A 9 -10.69 -3.01 9.10
N PRO A 10 -10.01 -3.47 10.17
CA PRO A 10 -9.69 -4.88 10.32
C PRO A 10 -10.89 -5.75 10.75
N ALA A 11 -12.05 -5.16 11.00
CA ALA A 11 -13.27 -5.91 11.29
C ALA A 11 -14.03 -6.29 10.00
N THR A 12 -14.03 -5.41 8.99
CA THR A 12 -14.58 -5.69 7.65
C THR A 12 -13.75 -5.04 6.54
N ASP A 13 -13.36 -5.82 5.53
CA ASP A 13 -12.61 -5.38 4.36
C ASP A 13 -13.48 -5.16 3.11
N THR A 14 -14.77 -5.45 3.20
CA THR A 14 -15.72 -5.49 2.09
C THR A 14 -15.82 -4.17 1.31
N ALA A 15 -15.56 -3.03 1.97
CA ALA A 15 -15.53 -1.72 1.32
C ALA A 15 -14.43 -1.62 0.25
N PHE A 16 -13.37 -2.41 0.37
CA PHE A 16 -12.23 -2.42 -0.55
C PHE A 16 -12.39 -3.41 -1.69
N HIS A 17 -13.40 -4.27 -1.68
CA HIS A 17 -13.52 -5.36 -2.65
C HIS A 17 -14.62 -5.16 -3.69
N GLU A 18 -14.31 -5.54 -4.92
CA GLU A 18 -15.28 -5.72 -6.01
C GLU A 18 -15.37 -7.20 -6.36
N ALA A 19 -16.59 -7.68 -6.61
CA ALA A 19 -16.82 -9.04 -7.07
C ALA A 19 -16.57 -9.12 -8.59
N THR A 20 -15.56 -9.88 -8.99
CA THR A 20 -15.27 -10.19 -10.38
C THR A 20 -15.52 -11.67 -10.66
N SER A 21 -15.53 -12.05 -11.94
CA SER A 21 -15.61 -13.47 -12.34
C SER A 21 -14.44 -14.32 -11.82
N SER A 22 -13.33 -13.69 -11.43
CA SER A 22 -12.14 -14.33 -10.87
C SER A 22 -12.07 -14.29 -9.34
N GLY A 23 -13.04 -13.69 -8.63
CA GLY A 23 -13.07 -13.59 -7.17
C GLY A 23 -13.18 -12.15 -6.65
N LEU A 24 -12.72 -11.91 -5.43
CA LEU A 24 -12.66 -10.57 -4.85
C LEU A 24 -11.29 -9.94 -5.13
N ILE A 25 -11.28 -8.76 -5.74
CA ILE A 25 -10.07 -7.95 -5.94
C ILE A 25 -10.21 -6.60 -5.23
N THR A 26 -9.09 -5.96 -4.93
CA THR A 26 -9.14 -4.57 -4.42
C THR A 26 -9.70 -3.66 -5.51
N ARG A 27 -10.70 -2.84 -5.16
CA ARG A 27 -11.35 -1.89 -6.06
C ARG A 27 -10.33 -0.93 -6.65
N THR A 28 -10.47 -0.71 -7.95
CA THR A 28 -9.65 0.23 -8.73
C THR A 28 -9.62 1.64 -8.13
N SER A 29 -10.71 2.09 -7.51
CA SER A 29 -10.75 3.42 -6.86
C SER A 29 -9.70 3.61 -5.75
N PHE A 30 -9.22 2.53 -5.13
CA PHE A 30 -8.18 2.60 -4.09
C PHE A 30 -6.76 2.38 -4.63
N THR A 31 -6.62 1.63 -5.73
CA THR A 31 -5.31 1.30 -6.30
C THR A 31 -4.91 2.22 -7.45
N GLN A 32 -5.85 2.83 -8.18
CA GLN A 32 -5.58 3.73 -9.30
C GLN A 32 -4.68 4.92 -8.93
N PRO A 33 -4.87 5.61 -7.78
CA PRO A 33 -3.97 6.71 -7.42
C PRO A 33 -2.52 6.23 -7.23
N LEU A 34 -2.33 5.02 -6.70
CA LEU A 34 -1.02 4.42 -6.50
C LEU A 34 -0.39 3.98 -7.82
N ASP A 35 -1.17 3.38 -8.72
CA ASP A 35 -0.72 3.04 -10.09
C ASP A 35 -0.22 4.28 -10.83
N ARG A 36 -0.92 5.41 -10.71
CA ARG A 36 -0.49 6.69 -11.30
C ARG A 36 0.85 7.17 -10.71
N LEU A 37 1.00 7.17 -9.38
CA LEU A 37 2.24 7.59 -8.74
C LEU A 37 3.44 6.70 -9.14
N LEU A 38 3.22 5.40 -9.30
CA LEU A 38 4.25 4.48 -9.80
C LEU A 38 4.70 4.83 -11.22
N ARG A 39 3.76 5.17 -12.11
CA ARG A 39 4.08 5.60 -13.48
C ARG A 39 4.85 6.91 -13.50
N ASP A 40 4.42 7.88 -12.70
CA ASP A 40 5.07 9.17 -12.59
C ASP A 40 6.53 9.00 -12.11
N GLY A 41 6.76 8.14 -11.12
CA GLY A 41 8.10 7.81 -10.63
C GLY A 41 8.99 7.05 -11.63
N VAL A 42 8.41 6.29 -12.57
CA VAL A 42 9.19 5.72 -13.68
C VAL A 42 9.53 6.80 -14.71
N ALA A 43 8.58 7.70 -14.99
CA ALA A 43 8.77 8.76 -15.97
C ALA A 43 9.84 9.77 -15.55
N ASP A 44 9.98 10.05 -14.25
CA ASP A 44 11.02 10.94 -13.70
C ASP A 44 12.31 10.19 -13.30
N GLY A 45 12.34 8.86 -13.47
CA GLY A 45 13.50 8.02 -13.17
C GLY A 45 13.75 7.76 -11.68
N THR A 46 12.83 8.13 -10.79
CA THR A 46 12.96 7.89 -9.34
C THR A 46 12.61 6.46 -8.93
N LEU A 47 11.89 5.70 -9.77
CA LEU A 47 11.45 4.34 -9.48
C LEU A 47 11.85 3.34 -10.57
N GLN A 48 12.18 2.13 -10.15
CA GLN A 48 12.38 0.95 -11.01
C GLN A 48 11.47 -0.19 -10.54
N PRO A 49 10.26 -0.31 -11.10
CA PRO A 49 9.29 -1.31 -10.67
C PRO A 49 9.76 -2.73 -11.02
N SER A 50 9.54 -3.67 -10.11
CA SER A 50 9.84 -5.09 -10.29
C SER A 50 8.66 -5.92 -10.84
N ALA A 51 7.48 -5.30 -10.98
CA ALA A 51 6.22 -5.93 -11.38
C ALA A 51 5.33 -4.94 -12.14
N PRO A 52 4.26 -5.40 -12.83
CA PRO A 52 3.28 -4.51 -13.44
C PRO A 52 2.66 -3.53 -12.44
N PHE A 53 2.41 -2.29 -12.88
CA PHE A 53 1.96 -1.19 -11.99
C PHE A 53 0.69 -1.51 -11.21
N GLN A 54 -0.28 -2.19 -11.82
CA GLN A 54 -1.55 -2.55 -11.20
C GLN A 54 -1.37 -3.56 -10.07
N GLU A 55 -0.49 -4.55 -10.28
CA GLU A 55 -0.14 -5.54 -9.25
C GLU A 55 0.61 -4.86 -8.11
N LEU A 56 1.60 -4.03 -8.43
CA LEU A 56 2.39 -3.32 -7.43
C LEU A 56 1.53 -2.33 -6.63
N ALA A 57 0.58 -1.63 -7.26
CA ALA A 57 -0.37 -0.76 -6.59
C ALA A 57 -1.28 -1.54 -5.62
N THR A 58 -1.70 -2.74 -6.00
CA THR A 58 -2.49 -3.63 -5.13
C THR A 58 -1.67 -4.10 -3.93
N VAL A 59 -0.42 -4.51 -4.15
CA VAL A 59 0.50 -4.89 -3.07
C VAL A 59 0.75 -3.71 -2.14
N LEU A 60 1.10 -2.53 -2.67
CA LEU A 60 1.34 -1.32 -1.88
C LEU A 60 0.13 -0.94 -1.04
N PHE A 61 -1.08 -0.95 -1.63
CA PHE A 61 -2.31 -0.66 -0.90
C PHE A 61 -2.48 -1.60 0.29
N ASN A 62 -2.37 -2.91 0.04
CA ASN A 62 -2.61 -3.91 1.07
C ASN A 62 -1.52 -3.89 2.15
N THR A 63 -0.25 -3.72 1.78
CA THR A 63 0.84 -3.56 2.75
C THR A 63 0.66 -2.31 3.61
N VAL A 64 0.36 -1.16 3.00
CA VAL A 64 0.22 0.09 3.77
C VAL A 64 -1.01 0.05 4.66
N CYS A 65 -2.18 -0.26 4.08
CA CYS A 65 -3.47 -0.19 4.77
C CYS A 65 -3.54 -1.19 5.92
N TRP A 66 -3.28 -2.48 5.65
CA TRP A 66 -3.48 -3.52 6.66
C TRP A 66 -2.41 -3.49 7.73
N THR A 67 -1.13 -3.30 7.37
CA THR A 67 -0.07 -3.25 8.37
C THR A 67 -0.26 -2.05 9.29
N TYR A 68 -0.52 -0.85 8.75
CA TYR A 68 -0.76 0.32 9.60
C TYR A 68 -2.00 0.14 10.49
N ALA A 69 -3.13 -0.27 9.92
CA ALA A 69 -4.36 -0.47 10.68
C ALA A 69 -4.19 -1.52 11.80
N HIS A 70 -3.47 -2.62 11.54
CA HIS A 70 -3.24 -3.67 12.53
C HIS A 70 -2.31 -3.21 13.66
N LEU A 71 -1.19 -2.57 13.33
CA LEU A 71 -0.25 -2.03 14.33
C LEU A 71 -0.93 -1.00 15.24
N ARG A 72 -1.80 -0.16 14.68
CA ARG A 72 -2.52 0.86 15.43
C ARG A 72 -3.65 0.28 16.28
N SER A 73 -4.49 -0.59 15.71
CA SER A 73 -5.72 -1.05 16.37
C SER A 73 -5.53 -2.25 17.29
N ARG A 74 -4.58 -3.14 17.01
CA ARG A 74 -4.37 -4.38 17.78
C ARG A 74 -3.13 -4.31 18.67
N HIS A 75 -2.06 -3.68 18.17
CA HIS A 75 -0.82 -3.52 18.94
C HIS A 75 -0.70 -2.16 19.62
N HIS A 76 -1.63 -1.23 19.38
CA HIS A 76 -1.68 0.10 20.02
C HIS A 76 -0.39 0.92 19.83
N TRP A 77 0.36 0.66 18.75
CA TRP A 77 1.59 1.41 18.47
C TRP A 77 1.26 2.88 18.23
N PRO A 78 2.05 3.84 18.75
CA PRO A 78 1.90 5.24 18.40
C PRO A 78 1.95 5.46 16.88
N PRO A 79 1.20 6.42 16.33
CA PRO A 79 1.10 6.64 14.88
C PRO A 79 2.46 6.87 14.23
N ASP A 80 3.31 7.68 14.87
CA ASP A 80 4.64 7.99 14.35
C ASP A 80 5.53 6.74 14.27
N ARG A 81 5.46 5.86 15.27
CA ARG A 81 6.22 4.61 15.26
C ARG A 81 5.76 3.68 14.13
N ALA A 82 4.45 3.48 14.01
CA ALA A 82 3.90 2.61 12.96
C ALA A 82 4.22 3.14 11.56
N ARG A 83 4.11 4.46 11.36
CA ARG A 83 4.43 5.14 10.11
C ARG A 83 5.91 5.01 9.75
N SER A 84 6.82 5.35 10.67
CA SER A 84 8.26 5.32 10.38
C SER A 84 8.74 3.91 10.03
N CYS A 85 8.35 2.90 10.79
CA CYS A 85 8.73 1.51 10.49
C CYS A 85 8.19 1.02 9.14
N LEU A 86 6.95 1.39 8.80
CA LEU A 86 6.33 1.01 7.54
C LEU A 86 6.99 1.71 6.34
N LEU A 87 7.27 3.01 6.46
CA LEU A 87 7.96 3.76 5.41
C LEU A 87 9.38 3.26 5.20
N ASP A 88 10.12 2.98 6.27
CA ASP A 88 11.48 2.42 6.18
C ASP A 88 11.48 1.08 5.43
N LEU A 89 10.50 0.21 5.70
CA LEU A 89 10.35 -1.06 5.00
C LEU A 89 10.03 -0.87 3.51
N LEU A 90 9.06 -0.01 3.19
CA LEU A 90 8.60 0.23 1.83
C LEU A 90 9.68 0.88 0.97
N MET A 91 10.32 1.94 1.48
CA MET A 91 11.35 2.66 0.75
C MET A 91 12.56 1.78 0.44
N ARG A 92 12.96 0.89 1.34
CA ARG A 92 14.01 -0.11 1.08
C ARG A 92 13.61 -1.13 0.02
N SER A 93 12.32 -1.50 -0.03
CA SER A 93 11.80 -2.48 -0.99
C SER A 93 11.68 -1.93 -2.41
N ILE A 94 11.37 -0.64 -2.59
CA ILE A 94 11.13 -0.04 -3.91
C ILE A 94 12.38 0.64 -4.50
N SER A 95 13.40 0.92 -3.68
CA SER A 95 14.61 1.64 -4.07
C SER A 95 15.79 0.73 -4.38
N THR A 96 15.59 -0.48 -4.90
CA THR A 96 16.70 -1.38 -5.26
C THR A 96 17.73 -0.59 -6.08
N PRO A 97 19.00 -0.47 -5.63
CA PRO A 97 19.98 0.32 -6.35
C PRO A 97 20.17 -0.28 -7.74
N ALA A 98 20.13 0.57 -8.77
CA ALA A 98 20.46 0.16 -10.12
C ALA A 98 21.87 -0.48 -10.08
N THR A 99 21.96 -1.76 -10.41
CA THR A 99 23.26 -2.39 -10.65
C THR A 99 23.87 -1.65 -11.84
N VAL A 100 24.82 -0.77 -11.56
CA VAL A 100 25.65 -0.15 -12.59
C VAL A 100 26.53 -1.27 -13.14
N ALA A 101 26.20 -1.74 -14.35
CA ALA A 101 27.03 -2.63 -15.14
C ALA A 101 28.14 -1.84 -15.85
#